data_AF-A0A2N7THP2-F1
#
_entry.id   AF-A0A2N7THP2-F1
#
_cell.length_a   1.000
_cell.length_b   1.000
_cell.length_c   1.000
_cell.angle_alpha   90.00
_cell.angle_beta   90.00
_cell.angle_gamma   90.00
#
_symmetry.space_group_name_H-M   'P 1'
#
loop_
_entity.id
_entity.type
_entity.pdbx_description
1 polymer ?
#
loop_
_entity_poly.entity_id
_entity_poly.type
_entity_poly.pdbx_seq_one_letter_code
_entity_poly.pdbx_strand_id
1 'polypeptide(L)'
;MNSARRTRGMAWWPVCGWRRWAASLLAVMALMLLLDHGHRLLQGRAEAPLFRVVVNGESLLLDAETHAEFGRDLDRLTARWQENVVASMQPWVDERLEAAFAPLEAAVPGYLDWYYSLAGSYLRLGMAVAGELDDWLDAQLHERLVAASGVEEALAELEADYPQQLARMQQERMQGVVQRLHEAYEPRQATPAAEGERPVQALDLDLALGQALHDGLDVSRWGTATLGGAGVGLVAGRALAQRLGAGAAVQGSRVVVRGLVARLGVNTARSLATGGMAAAAASPSGPGAMVIGTATTAIALAGFVGSEYALLKAQEALHRPAMQAQLLDEIDQARQETGRALDDLTVASVATLAARATHHAGRAEAGAQAPEAYRIFGTRGD
;
A
#
# COMPACT_ATOMS: atom_id res chain seq x y z
N MET A 1 98.05 -54.83 0.43
CA MET A 1 96.92 -54.21 1.18
C MET A 1 97.01 -52.69 1.03
N ASN A 2 95.86 -52.00 0.99
CA ASN A 2 95.63 -50.57 0.65
C ASN A 2 95.56 -50.25 -0.85
N SER A 3 94.40 -49.92 -1.43
CA SER A 3 93.52 -48.74 -1.24
C SER A 3 94.12 -47.45 -1.82
N ALA A 4 93.38 -46.83 -2.74
CA ALA A 4 93.14 -45.38 -2.85
C ALA A 4 93.16 -44.81 -4.29
N ARG A 5 92.06 -44.10 -4.60
CA ARG A 5 91.92 -42.91 -5.46
C ARG A 5 91.83 -43.09 -6.98
N ARG A 6 90.58 -43.28 -7.44
CA ARG A 6 90.06 -42.67 -8.67
C ARG A 6 89.94 -41.15 -8.46
N THR A 7 90.76 -40.35 -9.15
CA THR A 7 90.55 -38.90 -9.28
C THR A 7 89.88 -38.57 -10.60
N ARG A 8 88.83 -37.76 -10.47
CA ARG A 8 87.95 -37.22 -11.50
C ARG A 8 88.71 -36.28 -12.45
N GLY A 9 88.50 -36.44 -13.75
CA GLY A 9 88.64 -35.37 -14.74
C GLY A 9 87.26 -34.99 -15.26
N MET A 10 86.59 -34.04 -14.61
CA MET A 10 85.38 -33.41 -15.15
C MET A 10 85.83 -32.40 -16.21
N ALA A 11 85.64 -32.75 -17.48
CA ALA A 11 85.79 -31.83 -18.60
C ALA A 11 84.63 -30.83 -18.57
N TRP A 12 84.97 -29.55 -18.40
CA TRP A 12 84.02 -28.43 -18.48
C TRP A 12 83.64 -28.20 -19.94
N TRP A 13 82.36 -28.41 -20.26
CA TRP A 13 81.80 -28.06 -21.57
C TRP A 13 81.47 -26.56 -21.64
N PRO A 14 81.69 -25.89 -22.79
CA PRO A 14 81.42 -24.46 -22.93
C PRO A 14 79.92 -24.16 -22.89
N VAL A 15 79.53 -23.28 -21.96
CA VAL A 15 78.14 -22.95 -21.56
C VAL A 15 77.40 -22.05 -22.57
N CYS A 16 77.96 -21.77 -23.75
CA CYS A 16 77.41 -20.76 -24.68
C CYS A 16 76.18 -21.18 -25.50
N GLY A 17 75.77 -22.46 -25.48
CA GLY A 17 74.57 -22.92 -26.21
C GLY A 17 73.25 -22.72 -25.46
N TRP A 18 73.26 -22.77 -24.13
CA TRP A 18 72.04 -22.95 -23.34
C TRP A 18 71.07 -21.77 -23.42
N ARG A 19 71.55 -20.52 -23.44
CA ARG A 19 70.67 -19.33 -23.51
C ARG A 19 69.81 -19.29 -24.77
N ARG A 20 70.31 -19.75 -25.91
CA ARG A 20 69.54 -19.78 -27.17
C ARG A 20 68.46 -20.87 -27.13
N TRP A 21 68.79 -22.05 -26.61
CA TRP A 21 67.80 -23.12 -26.43
C TRP A 21 66.74 -22.78 -25.38
N ALA A 22 67.13 -22.13 -24.29
CA ALA A 22 66.20 -21.69 -23.25
C ALA A 22 65.21 -20.65 -23.78
N ALA A 23 65.65 -19.68 -24.59
CA ALA A 23 64.78 -18.68 -25.20
C ALA A 23 63.76 -19.32 -26.17
N SER A 24 64.20 -20.24 -27.02
CA SER A 24 63.30 -20.98 -27.94
C SER A 24 62.28 -21.82 -27.17
N LEU A 25 62.69 -22.48 -26.09
CA LEU A 25 61.82 -23.34 -25.30
C LEU A 25 60.76 -22.51 -24.54
N LEU A 26 61.15 -21.34 -24.03
CA LEU A 26 60.23 -20.40 -23.37
C LEU A 26 59.21 -19.82 -24.36
N ALA A 27 59.64 -19.50 -25.59
CA ALA A 27 58.75 -19.04 -26.65
C ALA A 27 57.73 -20.12 -27.07
N VAL A 28 58.16 -21.38 -27.19
CA VAL A 28 57.27 -22.51 -27.49
C VAL A 28 56.27 -22.74 -26.34
N MET A 29 56.73 -22.68 -25.09
CA MET A 29 55.85 -22.79 -23.92
C MET A 29 54.81 -21.68 -23.87
N ALA A 30 55.20 -20.44 -24.14
CA ALA A 30 54.30 -19.30 -24.19
C ALA A 30 53.25 -19.47 -25.31
N LEU A 31 53.67 -19.94 -26.49
CA LEU A 31 52.76 -20.22 -27.61
C LEU A 31 51.75 -21.32 -27.25
N MET A 32 52.20 -22.42 -26.62
CA MET A 32 51.31 -23.52 -26.21
C MET A 32 50.31 -23.07 -25.15
N LEU A 33 50.72 -22.23 -24.19
CA LEU A 33 49.80 -21.64 -23.20
C LEU A 33 48.77 -20.73 -23.85
N LEU A 34 49.19 -19.91 -24.82
CA LEU A 34 48.29 -19.02 -25.57
C LEU A 34 47.31 -19.81 -26.44
N LEU A 35 47.76 -20.92 -27.04
CA LEU A 35 46.91 -21.84 -27.79
C LEU A 35 45.95 -22.61 -26.88
N ASP A 36 46.38 -23.12 -25.73
CA ASP A 36 45.51 -23.80 -24.75
C ASP A 36 44.46 -22.82 -24.22
N HIS A 37 44.87 -21.59 -23.90
CA HIS A 37 43.95 -20.56 -23.45
C HIS A 37 42.95 -20.17 -24.54
N GLY A 38 43.43 -19.98 -25.78
CA GLY A 38 42.57 -19.72 -26.94
C GLY A 38 41.63 -20.89 -27.24
N HIS A 39 42.11 -22.13 -27.10
CA HIS A 39 41.31 -23.33 -27.32
C HIS A 39 40.22 -23.49 -26.26
N ARG A 40 40.53 -23.26 -24.98
CA ARG A 40 39.52 -23.26 -23.90
C ARG A 40 38.50 -22.14 -24.06
N LEU A 41 38.91 -20.96 -24.51
CA LEU A 41 37.99 -19.85 -24.85
C LEU A 41 37.10 -20.22 -26.03
N LEU A 42 37.63 -20.90 -27.04
CA LEU A 42 36.87 -21.35 -28.22
C LEU A 42 35.95 -22.53 -27.90
N GLN A 43 36.40 -23.50 -27.11
CA GLN A 43 35.58 -24.62 -26.63
C GLN A 43 34.44 -24.12 -25.74
N GLY A 44 34.73 -23.21 -24.81
CA GLY A 44 33.70 -22.59 -23.97
C GLY A 44 32.64 -21.83 -24.77
N ARG A 45 33.01 -21.23 -25.91
CA ARG A 45 32.05 -20.60 -26.84
C ARG A 45 31.32 -21.59 -27.74
N ALA A 46 32.00 -22.65 -28.18
CA ALA A 46 31.42 -23.66 -29.08
C ALA A 46 30.41 -24.58 -28.37
N GLU A 47 30.57 -24.78 -27.06
CA GLU A 47 29.69 -25.59 -26.20
C GLU A 47 28.64 -24.77 -25.44
N ALA A 48 28.52 -23.47 -25.72
CA ALA A 48 27.55 -22.62 -25.04
C ALA A 48 26.12 -23.18 -25.27
N PRO A 49 25.35 -23.45 -24.19
CA PRO A 49 24.00 -23.98 -24.30
C PRO A 49 23.09 -22.99 -25.02
N LEU A 50 22.16 -23.54 -25.81
CA LEU A 50 21.09 -22.77 -26.44
C LEU A 50 19.85 -22.80 -25.54
N PHE A 51 19.27 -21.62 -25.32
CA PHE A 51 18.08 -21.43 -24.51
C PHE A 51 16.90 -21.15 -25.42
N ARG A 52 15.78 -21.85 -25.20
CA ARG A 52 14.50 -21.55 -25.81
C ARG A 52 13.65 -20.84 -24.77
N VAL A 53 13.41 -19.54 -24.98
CA VAL A 53 12.51 -18.76 -24.12
C VAL A 53 11.22 -18.53 -24.88
N VAL A 54 10.08 -18.97 -24.32
CA VAL A 54 8.77 -18.67 -24.89
C VAL A 54 8.32 -17.31 -24.33
N VAL A 55 8.12 -16.36 -25.23
CA VAL A 55 7.67 -14.99 -24.91
C VAL A 55 6.57 -14.62 -25.90
N ASN A 56 5.41 -14.21 -25.38
CA ASN A 56 4.23 -13.89 -26.19
C ASN A 56 3.76 -15.05 -27.10
N GLY A 57 3.91 -16.29 -26.65
CA GLY A 57 3.57 -17.51 -27.41
C GLY A 57 4.59 -17.89 -28.49
N GLU A 58 5.64 -17.11 -28.70
CA GLU A 58 6.68 -17.37 -29.69
C GLU A 58 7.95 -17.88 -29.01
N SER A 59 8.58 -18.90 -29.61
CA SER A 59 9.83 -19.44 -29.07
C SER A 59 11.03 -18.66 -29.61
N LEU A 60 11.72 -17.93 -28.73
CA LEU A 60 12.98 -17.27 -29.02
C LEU A 60 14.15 -18.21 -28.69
N LEU A 61 15.04 -18.43 -29.65
CA LEU A 61 16.29 -19.16 -29.42
C LEU A 61 17.41 -18.17 -29.11
N LEU A 62 17.95 -18.23 -27.89
CA LEU A 62 18.98 -17.32 -27.38
C LEU A 62 20.25 -18.12 -27.09
N ASP A 63 21.41 -17.54 -27.42
CA ASP A 63 22.68 -18.03 -26.89
C ASP A 63 22.89 -17.59 -25.43
N ALA A 64 23.93 -18.10 -24.79
CA ALA A 64 24.19 -17.83 -23.37
C ALA A 64 24.42 -16.33 -23.05
N GLU A 65 25.05 -15.57 -23.95
CA GLU A 65 25.31 -14.14 -23.74
C GLU A 65 24.01 -13.34 -23.86
N THR A 66 23.23 -13.63 -24.89
CA THR A 66 21.92 -13.02 -25.15
C THR A 66 20.91 -13.40 -24.06
N HIS A 67 20.97 -14.62 -23.54
CA HIS A 67 20.14 -15.07 -22.40
C HIS A 67 20.47 -14.31 -21.11
N ALA A 68 21.76 -14.05 -20.84
CA ALA A 68 22.17 -13.25 -19.69
C ALA A 68 21.82 -11.75 -19.85
N GLU A 69 21.81 -11.23 -21.08
CA GLU A 69 21.25 -9.91 -21.39
C GLU A 69 19.74 -9.87 -21.14
N PHE A 70 19.02 -10.89 -21.62
CA PHE A 70 17.57 -11.03 -21.45
C PHE A 70 17.17 -10.99 -19.99
N GLY A 71 17.85 -11.77 -19.12
CA GLY A 71 17.61 -11.74 -17.68
C GLY A 71 17.80 -10.35 -17.06
N ARG A 72 18.88 -9.65 -17.41
CA ARG A 72 19.15 -8.28 -16.92
C ARG A 72 18.14 -7.25 -17.43
N ASP A 73 17.62 -7.42 -18.63
CA ASP A 73 16.55 -6.57 -19.17
C ASP A 73 15.21 -6.85 -18.50
N LEU A 74 14.90 -8.13 -18.27
CA LEU A 74 13.70 -8.56 -17.57
C LEU A 74 13.66 -8.04 -16.14
N ASP A 75 14.76 -8.12 -15.39
CA ASP A 75 14.87 -7.52 -14.05
C ASP A 75 14.63 -6.01 -14.08
N ARG A 76 15.28 -5.30 -15.02
CA ARG A 76 15.12 -3.84 -15.19
C ARG A 76 13.71 -3.45 -15.64
N LEU A 77 13.05 -4.25 -16.46
CA LEU A 77 11.69 -4.00 -16.91
C LEU A 77 10.68 -4.32 -15.81
N THR A 78 10.94 -5.35 -15.00
CA THR A 78 10.10 -5.74 -13.86
C THR A 78 10.15 -4.67 -12.78
N ALA A 79 11.34 -4.18 -12.39
CA ALA A 79 11.47 -3.07 -11.43
C ALA A 79 10.70 -1.81 -11.90
N ARG A 80 10.86 -1.43 -13.18
CA ARG A 80 10.09 -0.33 -13.78
C ARG A 80 8.60 -0.61 -13.83
N TRP A 81 8.18 -1.85 -14.06
CA TRP A 81 6.77 -2.24 -14.05
C TRP A 81 6.17 -2.03 -12.66
N GLN A 82 6.88 -2.39 -11.59
CA GLN A 82 6.40 -2.20 -10.23
C GLN A 82 6.09 -0.73 -9.93
N GLU A 83 7.04 0.17 -10.23
CA GLU A 83 6.87 1.62 -10.07
C GLU A 83 5.69 2.16 -10.89
N ASN A 84 5.55 1.69 -12.14
CA ASN A 84 4.49 2.14 -13.03
C ASN A 84 3.09 1.67 -12.59
N VAL A 85 2.95 0.47 -12.01
CA VAL A 85 1.66 0.00 -11.49
C VAL A 85 1.21 0.88 -10.32
N VAL A 86 2.10 1.15 -9.37
CA VAL A 86 1.82 2.03 -8.22
C VAL A 86 1.41 3.44 -8.71
N ALA A 87 2.24 4.05 -9.56
CA ALA A 87 1.97 5.38 -10.10
C ALA A 87 0.68 5.45 -10.94
N SER A 88 0.27 4.34 -11.57
CA SER A 88 -0.98 4.28 -12.33
C SER A 88 -2.21 4.07 -11.45
N MET A 89 -2.06 3.51 -10.25
CA MET A 89 -3.15 3.25 -9.30
C MET A 89 -3.54 4.49 -8.53
N GLN A 90 -2.56 5.32 -8.22
CA GLN A 90 -2.75 6.51 -7.39
C GLN A 90 -3.85 7.45 -7.92
N PRO A 91 -3.92 7.83 -9.22
CA PRO A 91 -5.00 8.69 -9.70
C PRO A 91 -6.41 8.07 -9.56
N TRP A 92 -6.51 6.75 -9.75
CA TRP A 92 -7.79 6.04 -9.60
C TRP A 92 -8.23 5.98 -8.13
N VAL A 93 -7.28 5.73 -7.22
CA VAL A 93 -7.53 5.74 -5.77
C VAL A 93 -7.94 7.15 -5.31
N ASP A 94 -7.19 8.17 -5.72
CA ASP A 94 -7.47 9.57 -5.37
C ASP A 94 -8.88 9.99 -5.83
N GLU A 95 -9.24 9.67 -7.08
CA GLU A 95 -10.57 9.97 -7.63
C GLU A 95 -11.68 9.26 -6.85
N ARG A 96 -11.50 7.98 -6.52
CA ARG A 96 -12.50 7.20 -5.77
C ARG A 96 -12.63 7.67 -4.32
N LEU A 97 -11.53 8.02 -3.66
CA LEU A 97 -11.56 8.56 -2.31
C LEU A 97 -12.20 9.95 -2.27
N GLU A 98 -11.88 10.82 -3.22
CA GLU A 98 -12.54 12.12 -3.34
C GLU A 98 -14.06 11.94 -3.51
N ALA A 99 -14.48 11.06 -4.41
CA ALA A 99 -15.90 10.77 -4.62
C ALA A 99 -16.59 10.19 -3.37
N ALA A 100 -15.89 9.36 -2.59
CA ALA A 100 -16.43 8.76 -1.37
C ALA A 100 -16.57 9.77 -0.21
N PHE A 101 -15.58 10.66 -0.04
CA PHE A 101 -15.52 11.59 1.09
C PHE A 101 -16.20 12.94 0.84
N ALA A 102 -16.31 13.40 -0.41
CA ALA A 102 -16.94 14.70 -0.73
C ALA A 102 -18.38 14.84 -0.19
N PRO A 103 -19.26 13.81 -0.25
CA PRO A 103 -20.58 13.88 0.38
C PRO A 103 -20.53 14.04 1.91
N LEU A 104 -19.54 13.43 2.57
CA LEU A 104 -19.34 13.53 4.01
C LEU A 104 -18.93 14.95 4.42
N GLU A 105 -18.00 15.55 3.68
CA GLU A 105 -17.59 16.95 3.88
C GLU A 105 -18.76 17.92 3.69
N ALA A 106 -19.56 17.69 2.64
CA ALA A 106 -20.74 18.49 2.33
C ALA A 106 -21.86 18.34 3.39
N ALA A 107 -21.89 17.24 4.14
CA ALA A 107 -22.87 16.98 5.20
C ALA A 107 -22.51 17.65 6.55
N VAL A 108 -21.25 18.06 6.76
CA VAL A 108 -20.79 18.70 8.00
C VAL A 108 -21.66 19.91 8.40
N PRO A 109 -21.98 20.88 7.50
CA PRO A 109 -22.83 22.01 7.86
C PRO A 109 -24.21 21.59 8.37
N GLY A 110 -24.84 20.58 7.76
CA GLY A 110 -26.15 20.08 8.18
C GLY A 110 -26.14 19.42 9.56
N TYR A 111 -25.08 18.67 9.87
CA TYR A 111 -24.86 18.16 11.23
C TYR A 111 -24.73 19.30 12.25
N LEU A 112 -23.96 20.34 11.93
CA LEU A 112 -23.76 21.48 12.83
C LEU A 112 -25.03 22.31 13.01
N ASP A 113 -25.85 22.47 11.98
CA ASP A 113 -27.15 23.12 12.07
C ASP A 113 -28.06 22.40 13.06
N TRP A 114 -28.08 21.06 13.04
CA TRP A 114 -28.79 20.27 14.04
C TRP A 114 -28.16 20.40 15.43
N TYR A 115 -26.83 20.28 15.53
CA TYR A 115 -26.09 20.28 16.80
C TYR A 115 -26.30 21.58 17.58
N TYR A 116 -26.22 22.71 16.89
CA TYR A 116 -26.45 24.05 17.44
C TYR A 116 -27.92 24.48 17.39
N SER A 117 -28.84 23.65 16.93
CA SER A 117 -30.28 23.95 17.00
C SER A 117 -30.78 23.99 18.45
N LEU A 118 -31.91 24.67 18.65
CA LEU A 118 -32.59 24.69 19.95
C LEU A 118 -32.96 23.27 20.40
N ALA A 119 -33.55 22.47 19.51
CA ALA A 119 -33.92 21.08 19.80
C ALA A 119 -32.70 20.22 20.15
N GLY A 120 -31.62 20.31 19.37
CA GLY A 120 -30.37 19.59 19.62
C GLY A 120 -29.75 19.95 20.97
N SER A 121 -29.82 21.22 21.37
CA SER A 121 -29.30 21.70 22.66
C SER A 121 -30.08 21.16 23.87
N TYR A 122 -31.41 21.11 23.78
CA TYR A 122 -32.23 20.48 24.83
C TYR A 122 -32.03 18.97 24.92
N LEU A 123 -31.92 18.28 23.78
CA LEU A 123 -31.61 16.84 23.77
C LEU A 123 -30.25 16.55 24.40
N ARG A 124 -29.21 17.31 24.05
CA ARG A 124 -27.88 17.19 24.68
C ARG A 124 -27.94 17.38 26.19
N LEU A 125 -28.66 18.39 26.67
CA LEU A 125 -28.84 18.60 28.11
C LEU A 125 -29.55 17.42 28.79
N GLY A 126 -30.61 16.89 28.16
CA GLY A 126 -31.33 15.73 28.64
C GLY A 126 -30.45 14.47 28.73
N MET A 127 -29.69 14.19 27.68
CA MET A 127 -28.76 13.05 27.66
C MET A 127 -27.61 13.21 28.65
N ALA A 128 -27.14 14.44 28.88
CA ALA A 128 -26.15 14.73 29.92
C ALA A 128 -26.69 14.47 31.32
N VAL A 129 -27.95 14.79 31.57
CA VAL A 129 -28.65 14.49 32.84
C VAL A 129 -28.85 12.98 33.03
N ALA A 130 -29.09 12.24 31.95
CA ALA A 130 -29.19 10.78 31.98
C ALA A 130 -27.83 10.08 32.14
N GLY A 131 -26.72 10.78 31.88
CA GLY A 131 -25.37 10.21 31.89
C GLY A 131 -24.98 9.52 30.58
N GLU A 132 -25.80 9.64 29.53
CA GLU A 132 -25.68 8.94 28.25
C GLU A 132 -25.20 9.85 27.10
N LEU A 133 -24.74 11.07 27.43
CA LEU A 133 -24.39 12.10 26.44
C LEU A 133 -23.38 11.64 25.39
N ASP A 134 -22.33 10.95 25.80
CA ASP A 134 -21.19 10.63 24.92
C ASP A 134 -21.61 9.61 23.86
N ASP A 135 -22.13 8.46 24.29
CA ASP A 135 -22.62 7.39 23.40
C ASP A 135 -23.73 7.89 22.47
N TRP A 136 -24.64 8.73 23.00
CA TRP A 136 -25.70 9.32 22.20
C TRP A 136 -25.18 10.31 21.15
N LEU A 137 -24.19 11.16 21.50
CA LEU A 137 -23.59 12.08 20.55
C LEU A 137 -22.80 11.35 19.46
N ASP A 138 -22.10 10.27 19.81
CA ASP A 138 -21.42 9.42 18.83
C ASP A 138 -22.43 8.76 17.89
N ALA A 139 -23.55 8.26 18.42
CA ALA A 139 -24.63 7.71 17.61
C ALA A 139 -25.26 8.75 16.68
N GLN A 140 -25.50 9.97 17.16
CA GLN A 140 -26.06 11.04 16.33
C GLN A 140 -25.07 11.56 15.29
N LEU A 141 -23.77 11.61 15.60
CA LEU A 141 -22.74 11.93 14.62
C LEU A 141 -22.71 10.85 13.54
N HIS A 142 -22.68 9.58 13.92
CA HIS A 142 -22.71 8.48 12.97
C HIS A 142 -23.97 8.54 12.09
N GLU A 143 -25.17 8.62 12.68
CA GLU A 143 -26.44 8.62 11.94
C GLU A 143 -26.57 9.82 10.99
N ARG A 144 -26.26 11.02 11.47
CA ARG A 144 -26.55 12.28 10.74
C ARG A 144 -25.43 12.75 9.83
N LEU A 145 -24.20 12.33 10.09
CA LEU A 145 -23.03 12.74 9.32
C LEU A 145 -22.50 11.58 8.48
N VAL A 146 -22.19 10.43 9.10
CA VAL A 146 -21.53 9.30 8.41
C VAL A 146 -22.51 8.50 7.56
N ALA A 147 -23.55 7.92 8.17
CA ALA A 147 -24.52 7.09 7.45
C ALA A 147 -25.33 7.93 6.45
N ALA A 148 -25.72 9.15 6.82
CA ALA A 148 -26.45 10.04 5.93
C ALA A 148 -25.64 10.50 4.70
N SER A 149 -24.31 10.48 4.75
CA SER A 149 -23.47 10.85 3.59
C SER A 149 -23.26 9.71 2.60
N GLY A 150 -23.56 8.46 2.99
CA GLY A 150 -23.29 7.28 2.17
C GLY A 150 -21.80 6.92 2.05
N VAL A 151 -20.94 7.45 2.93
CA VAL A 151 -19.49 7.19 2.85
C VAL A 151 -19.15 5.73 3.16
N GLU A 152 -19.96 5.06 3.99
CA GLU A 152 -19.77 3.65 4.32
C GLU A 152 -19.98 2.75 3.10
N GLU A 153 -21.07 2.98 2.37
CA GLU A 153 -21.37 2.27 1.14
C GLU A 153 -20.31 2.56 0.06
N ALA A 154 -19.91 3.84 -0.09
CA ALA A 154 -18.88 4.21 -1.07
C ALA A 154 -17.51 3.58 -0.77
N LEU A 155 -17.11 3.50 0.51
CA LEU A 155 -15.88 2.83 0.90
C LEU A 155 -15.98 1.31 0.75
N ALA A 156 -17.13 0.70 1.03
CA ALA A 156 -17.34 -0.72 0.80
C ALA A 156 -17.29 -1.08 -0.70
N GLU A 157 -17.85 -0.24 -1.57
CA GLU A 157 -17.74 -0.37 -3.02
C GLU A 157 -16.28 -0.22 -3.49
N LEU A 158 -15.54 0.75 -2.94
CA LEU A 158 -14.11 0.88 -3.20
C LEU A 158 -13.34 -0.38 -2.79
N GLU A 159 -13.62 -0.96 -1.62
CA GLU A 159 -13.00 -2.21 -1.16
C GLU A 159 -13.24 -3.36 -2.13
N ALA A 160 -14.47 -3.46 -2.65
CA ALA A 160 -14.88 -4.50 -3.58
C ALA A 160 -14.26 -4.33 -4.98
N ASP A 161 -14.20 -3.10 -5.48
CA ASP A 161 -13.68 -2.76 -6.82
C ASP A 161 -12.15 -2.83 -6.87
N TYR A 162 -11.48 -2.49 -5.77
CA TYR A 162 -10.02 -2.30 -5.72
C TYR A 162 -9.22 -3.52 -6.23
N PRO A 163 -9.45 -4.77 -5.77
CA PRO A 163 -8.69 -5.92 -6.22
C PRO A 163 -8.83 -6.17 -7.73
N GLN A 164 -10.03 -5.97 -8.27
CA GLN A 164 -10.29 -6.15 -9.71
C GLN A 164 -9.58 -5.08 -10.53
N GLN A 165 -9.57 -3.83 -10.06
CA GLN A 165 -8.87 -2.75 -10.73
C GLN A 165 -7.35 -2.96 -10.69
N LEU A 166 -6.80 -3.31 -9.53
CA LEU A 166 -5.37 -3.59 -9.37
C LEU A 166 -4.94 -4.74 -10.29
N ALA A 167 -5.71 -5.83 -10.31
CA ALA A 167 -5.50 -6.99 -11.18
C ALA A 167 -5.44 -6.59 -12.66
N ARG A 168 -6.42 -5.82 -13.12
CA ARG A 168 -6.52 -5.34 -14.49
C ARG A 168 -5.28 -4.54 -14.88
N MET A 169 -4.87 -3.60 -14.03
CA MET A 169 -3.69 -2.78 -14.29
C MET A 169 -2.38 -3.58 -14.25
N GLN A 170 -2.23 -4.51 -13.30
CA GLN A 170 -1.07 -5.41 -13.26
C GLN A 170 -0.96 -6.19 -14.57
N GLN A 171 -2.07 -6.75 -15.06
CA GLN A 171 -2.12 -7.50 -16.32
C GLN A 171 -1.79 -6.61 -17.54
N GLU A 172 -2.47 -5.48 -17.69
CA GLU A 172 -2.24 -4.54 -18.81
C GLU A 172 -0.78 -4.07 -18.86
N ARG A 173 -0.17 -3.75 -17.70
CA ARG A 173 1.23 -3.31 -17.63
C ARG A 173 2.21 -4.46 -17.87
N MET A 174 1.91 -5.67 -17.39
CA MET A 174 2.77 -6.84 -17.59
C MET A 174 2.81 -7.25 -19.07
N GLN A 175 1.68 -7.18 -19.78
CA GLN A 175 1.65 -7.41 -21.23
C GLN A 175 2.60 -6.46 -21.97
N GLY A 176 2.68 -5.19 -21.55
CA GLY A 176 3.65 -4.24 -22.10
C GLY A 176 5.12 -4.55 -21.77
N VAL A 177 5.41 -5.31 -20.71
CA VAL A 177 6.77 -5.82 -20.45
C VAL A 177 7.11 -6.96 -21.40
N VAL A 178 6.21 -7.94 -21.50
CA VAL A 178 6.36 -9.11 -22.39
C VAL A 178 6.55 -8.68 -23.84
N GLN A 179 5.72 -7.74 -24.33
CA GLN A 179 5.81 -7.22 -25.69
C GLN A 179 7.16 -6.54 -25.97
N ARG A 180 7.67 -5.71 -25.04
CA ARG A 180 8.97 -5.04 -25.20
C ARG A 180 10.14 -6.01 -25.20
N LEU A 181 10.07 -7.08 -24.40
CA LEU A 181 11.08 -8.13 -24.42
C LEU A 181 11.05 -8.88 -25.75
N HIS A 182 9.86 -9.23 -26.23
CA HIS A 182 9.71 -9.90 -27.52
C HIS A 182 10.30 -9.07 -28.66
N GLU A 183 9.92 -7.80 -28.80
CA GLU A 183 10.42 -6.88 -29.84
C GLU A 183 11.94 -6.68 -29.79
N ALA A 184 12.54 -6.67 -28.59
CA ALA A 184 13.97 -6.46 -28.43
C ALA A 184 14.82 -7.68 -28.82
N TYR A 185 14.28 -8.89 -28.67
CA TYR A 185 15.02 -10.15 -28.79
C TYR A 185 14.63 -11.01 -30.02
N GLU A 186 13.49 -10.76 -30.66
CA GLU A 186 13.12 -11.36 -31.96
C GLU A 186 14.24 -11.23 -33.02
N PRO A 187 14.88 -10.06 -33.24
CA PRO A 187 15.91 -9.93 -34.26
C PRO A 187 17.27 -10.50 -33.82
N ARG A 188 17.42 -10.94 -32.56
CA ARG A 188 18.68 -11.43 -31.96
C ARG A 188 18.72 -12.96 -31.83
N GLN A 189 17.82 -13.67 -32.51
CA GLN A 189 17.73 -15.11 -32.41
C GLN A 189 19.01 -15.80 -32.90
N ALA A 190 19.47 -16.78 -32.12
CA ALA A 190 20.58 -17.63 -32.50
C ALA A 190 20.16 -18.55 -33.65
N THR A 191 21.03 -18.68 -34.66
CA THR A 191 20.79 -19.64 -35.75
C THR A 191 20.98 -21.06 -35.22
N PRO A 192 20.00 -21.98 -35.39
CA PRO A 192 20.19 -23.37 -35.00
C PRO A 192 21.35 -23.96 -35.80
N ALA A 193 22.39 -24.44 -35.13
CA ALA A 193 23.47 -25.15 -35.79
C ALA A 193 22.91 -26.41 -36.48
N ALA A 194 23.24 -26.60 -37.75
CA ALA A 194 22.83 -27.78 -38.51
C ALA A 194 23.29 -29.07 -37.81
N GLU A 195 22.33 -29.94 -37.52
CA GLU A 195 22.45 -31.34 -37.08
C GLU A 195 23.46 -31.64 -35.96
N GLY A 196 22.94 -31.71 -34.74
CA GLY A 196 23.60 -32.34 -33.59
C GLY A 196 22.86 -31.98 -32.29
N GLU A 197 22.49 -32.99 -31.51
CA GLU A 197 21.70 -32.97 -30.27
C GLU A 197 22.26 -32.01 -29.19
N ARG A 198 22.19 -30.70 -29.41
CA ARG A 198 22.43 -29.74 -28.32
C ARG A 198 21.17 -29.74 -27.44
N PRO A 199 21.29 -30.00 -26.13
CA PRO A 199 20.15 -29.91 -25.23
C PRO A 199 19.64 -28.47 -25.22
N VAL A 200 18.48 -28.25 -25.83
CA VAL A 200 17.78 -26.96 -25.81
C VAL A 200 16.99 -26.88 -24.52
N GLN A 201 17.33 -25.93 -23.66
CA GLN A 201 16.64 -25.73 -22.39
C GLN A 201 15.46 -24.80 -22.63
N ALA A 202 14.25 -25.21 -22.24
CA ALA A 202 13.04 -24.44 -22.47
C ALA A 202 12.59 -23.71 -21.20
N LEU A 203 12.44 -22.40 -21.28
CA LEU A 203 11.80 -21.55 -20.27
C LEU A 203 10.53 -20.95 -20.87
N ASP A 204 9.37 -21.29 -20.31
CA ASP A 204 8.10 -20.68 -20.70
C ASP A 204 7.79 -19.50 -19.79
N LEU A 205 8.13 -18.29 -20.24
CA LEU A 205 7.95 -17.08 -19.44
C LEU A 205 6.47 -16.71 -19.33
N ASP A 206 5.69 -16.93 -20.39
CA ASP A 206 4.27 -16.62 -20.40
C ASP A 206 3.51 -17.49 -19.40
N LEU A 207 3.85 -18.78 -19.32
CA LEU A 207 3.28 -19.69 -18.33
C LEU A 207 3.67 -19.29 -16.90
N ALA A 208 4.95 -18.97 -16.66
CA ALA A 208 5.43 -18.57 -15.34
C ALA A 208 4.76 -17.28 -14.85
N LEU A 209 4.64 -16.27 -15.72
CA LEU A 209 3.96 -15.01 -15.41
C LEU A 209 2.45 -15.21 -15.24
N GLY A 210 1.83 -15.98 -16.13
CA GLY A 210 0.39 -16.29 -16.06
C GLY A 210 0.01 -17.02 -14.77
N GLN A 211 0.83 -17.98 -14.33
CA GLN A 211 0.66 -18.66 -13.03
C GLN A 211 0.81 -17.69 -11.86
N ALA A 212 1.87 -16.87 -11.86
CA ALA A 212 2.09 -15.90 -10.78
C ALA A 212 0.94 -14.89 -10.65
N LEU A 213 0.40 -14.42 -11.77
CA LEU A 213 -0.79 -13.57 -11.83
C LEU A 213 -2.02 -14.30 -11.28
N HIS A 214 -2.31 -15.50 -11.78
CA HIS A 214 -3.48 -16.28 -11.35
C HIS A 214 -3.48 -16.57 -9.85
N ASP A 215 -2.36 -17.05 -9.31
CA ASP A 215 -2.20 -17.34 -7.89
C ASP A 215 -2.27 -16.06 -7.04
N GLY A 216 -1.84 -14.92 -7.60
CA GLY A 216 -1.97 -13.61 -6.98
C GLY A 216 -3.41 -13.14 -6.84
N LEU A 217 -4.24 -13.38 -7.86
CA LEU A 217 -5.65 -13.02 -7.86
C LEU A 217 -6.43 -13.80 -6.81
N ASP A 218 -6.16 -15.10 -6.68
CA ASP A 218 -6.80 -15.91 -5.64
C ASP A 218 -6.43 -15.40 -4.25
N VAL A 219 -5.15 -15.17 -3.95
CA VAL A 219 -4.74 -14.63 -2.64
C VAL A 219 -5.35 -13.26 -2.35
N SER A 220 -5.45 -12.38 -3.35
CA SER A 220 -6.10 -11.07 -3.17
C SER A 220 -7.59 -11.18 -2.86
N ARG A 221 -8.28 -12.21 -3.37
CA ARG A 221 -9.69 -12.51 -3.08
C ARG A 221 -9.91 -13.09 -1.68
N TRP A 222 -8.94 -13.83 -1.14
CA TRP A 222 -9.03 -14.42 0.20
C TRP A 222 -8.43 -13.52 1.30
N GLY A 223 -7.53 -12.60 0.94
CA GLY A 223 -6.91 -11.62 1.84
C GLY A 223 -7.88 -10.55 2.36
N THR A 224 -8.99 -10.31 1.64
CA THR A 224 -10.11 -9.48 2.12
C THR A 224 -11.06 -10.25 3.05
N ALA A 225 -11.13 -11.58 2.93
CA ALA A 225 -12.11 -12.40 3.64
C ALA A 225 -11.60 -13.05 4.95
N THR A 226 -10.31 -12.99 5.27
CA THR A 226 -9.74 -13.63 6.46
C THR A 226 -9.51 -12.66 7.61
N LEU A 227 -10.57 -12.47 8.40
CA LEU A 227 -10.52 -12.37 9.86
C LEU A 227 -9.42 -11.46 10.48
N GLY A 228 -9.71 -10.16 10.57
CA GLY A 228 -9.35 -9.38 11.77
C GLY A 228 -7.90 -8.94 11.98
N GLY A 229 -7.15 -8.51 10.94
CA GLY A 229 -5.93 -7.73 11.23
C GLY A 229 -4.97 -7.35 10.10
N ALA A 230 -5.09 -7.89 8.88
CA ALA A 230 -4.11 -7.60 7.81
C ALA A 230 -4.70 -7.46 6.39
N GLY A 231 -6.03 -7.49 6.25
CA GLY A 231 -6.71 -6.98 5.05
C GLY A 231 -6.93 -5.49 5.20
N VAL A 232 -7.06 -4.75 4.08
CA VAL A 232 -7.44 -3.33 4.09
C VAL A 232 -8.86 -3.23 4.65
N GLY A 233 -8.97 -3.20 5.99
CA GLY A 233 -10.19 -2.89 6.68
C GLY A 233 -10.42 -1.40 6.53
N LEU A 234 -10.90 -1.00 5.36
CA LEU A 234 -11.39 0.35 5.12
C LEU A 234 -12.34 0.67 6.27
N VAL A 235 -12.12 1.83 6.88
CA VAL A 235 -12.67 2.21 8.19
C VAL A 235 -14.17 1.93 8.23
N ALA A 236 -14.60 0.93 9.03
CA ALA A 236 -16.02 0.74 9.31
C ALA A 236 -16.57 2.08 9.83
N GLY A 237 -17.67 2.61 9.30
CA GLY A 237 -18.05 4.00 9.59
C GLY A 237 -18.41 4.27 11.05
N ARG A 238 -18.56 3.23 11.88
CA ARG A 238 -18.53 3.38 13.34
C ARG A 238 -17.16 3.84 13.88
N ALA A 239 -16.06 3.32 13.37
CA ALA A 239 -14.70 3.78 13.72
C ALA A 239 -14.45 5.21 13.21
N LEU A 240 -14.97 5.55 12.02
CA LEU A 240 -14.92 6.92 11.50
C LEU A 240 -15.70 7.87 12.41
N ALA A 241 -16.92 7.51 12.80
CA ALA A 241 -17.73 8.31 13.71
C ALA A 241 -17.08 8.48 15.09
N GLN A 242 -16.46 7.43 15.63
CA GLN A 242 -15.72 7.50 16.89
C GLN A 242 -14.53 8.46 16.79
N ARG A 243 -13.78 8.42 15.69
CA ARG A 243 -12.67 9.36 15.46
C ARG A 243 -13.17 10.80 15.40
N LEU A 244 -14.20 11.06 14.59
CA LEU A 244 -14.82 12.38 14.48
C LEU A 244 -15.36 12.87 15.84
N GLY A 245 -15.95 11.97 16.63
CA GLY A 245 -16.45 12.25 17.97
C GLY A 245 -15.38 12.47 19.03
N ALA A 246 -14.18 11.89 18.85
CA ALA A 246 -13.04 12.04 19.77
C ALA A 246 -12.35 13.41 19.65
N GLY A 247 -12.71 14.21 18.65
CA GLY A 247 -12.10 15.50 18.39
C GLY A 247 -12.19 16.50 19.55
N ALA A 248 -11.12 17.27 19.79
CA ALA A 248 -11.01 18.26 20.88
C ALA A 248 -12.16 19.28 20.99
N ALA A 249 -12.69 19.80 19.89
CA ALA A 249 -13.85 20.71 19.89
C ALA A 249 -15.15 19.96 20.25
N VAL A 250 -15.32 18.72 19.77
CA VAL A 250 -16.45 17.86 20.14
C VAL A 250 -16.38 17.51 21.63
N GLN A 251 -15.21 17.14 22.13
CA GLN A 251 -14.98 16.87 23.56
C GLN A 251 -15.15 18.13 24.42
N GLY A 252 -14.63 19.28 23.97
CA GLY A 252 -14.82 20.56 24.66
C GLY A 252 -16.30 20.92 24.81
N SER A 253 -17.10 20.63 23.78
CA SER A 253 -18.54 20.83 23.82
C SER A 253 -19.26 19.91 24.83
N ARG A 254 -18.82 18.65 24.97
CA ARG A 254 -19.33 17.70 25.98
C ARG A 254 -19.04 18.20 27.40
N VAL A 255 -17.83 18.71 27.63
CA VAL A 255 -17.42 19.28 28.94
C VAL A 255 -18.28 20.49 29.31
N VAL A 256 -18.57 21.38 28.36
CA VAL A 256 -19.43 22.55 28.60
C VAL A 256 -20.84 22.13 29.03
N VAL A 257 -21.46 21.16 28.33
CA VAL A 257 -22.80 20.66 28.67
C VAL A 257 -22.80 20.00 30.06
N ARG A 258 -21.80 19.17 30.37
CA ARG A 258 -21.65 18.56 31.70
C ARG A 258 -21.48 19.60 32.80
N GLY A 259 -20.68 20.65 32.55
CA GLY A 259 -20.50 21.77 33.46
C GLY A 259 -21.80 22.52 33.75
N LEU A 260 -22.67 22.67 32.75
CA LEU A 260 -24.01 23.25 32.92
C LEU A 260 -24.90 22.37 33.82
N VAL A 261 -24.93 21.05 33.59
CA VAL A 261 -25.68 20.11 34.45
C VAL A 261 -25.19 20.17 35.90
N ALA A 262 -23.87 20.19 36.11
CA ALA A 262 -23.27 20.29 37.44
C ALA A 262 -23.66 21.59 38.16
N ARG A 263 -23.74 22.72 37.45
CA ARG A 263 -24.10 24.02 38.02
C ARG A 263 -25.60 24.17 38.28
N LEU A 264 -26.45 23.66 37.39
CA LEU A 264 -27.91 23.78 37.49
C LEU A 264 -28.53 22.73 38.42
N GLY A 265 -27.84 21.61 38.62
CA GLY A 265 -28.35 20.44 39.31
C GLY A 265 -29.25 19.58 38.40
N VAL A 266 -29.23 18.26 38.65
CA VAL A 266 -29.90 17.24 37.82
C VAL A 266 -31.40 17.51 37.66
N ASN A 267 -32.09 17.93 38.72
CA ASN A 267 -33.54 18.15 38.70
C ASN A 267 -33.94 19.37 37.84
N THR A 268 -33.19 20.46 37.95
CA THR A 268 -33.39 21.69 37.15
C THR A 268 -33.02 21.45 35.69
N ALA A 269 -31.91 20.76 35.43
CA ALA A 269 -31.52 20.39 34.08
C ALA A 269 -32.55 19.43 33.44
N ARG A 270 -33.12 18.51 34.22
CA ARG A 270 -34.20 17.61 33.75
C ARG A 270 -35.48 18.36 33.40
N SER A 271 -35.90 19.35 34.20
CA SER A 271 -37.09 20.17 33.89
C SER A 271 -36.89 21.01 32.63
N LEU A 272 -35.68 21.53 32.42
CA LEU A 272 -35.33 22.25 31.19
C LEU A 272 -35.30 21.30 29.97
N ALA A 273 -34.76 20.10 30.12
CA ALA A 273 -34.69 19.11 29.04
C ALA A 273 -36.05 18.57 28.58
N THR A 274 -37.03 18.45 29.48
CA THR A 274 -38.39 17.96 29.15
C THR A 274 -39.34 19.04 28.65
N GLY A 275 -38.86 20.28 28.45
CA GLY A 275 -39.70 21.44 28.13
C GLY A 275 -40.64 21.85 29.28
N GLY A 276 -40.47 21.25 30.46
CA GLY A 276 -41.23 21.55 31.66
C GLY A 276 -40.70 22.82 32.32
N MET A 277 -41.18 23.98 31.91
CA MET A 277 -41.03 25.21 32.70
C MET A 277 -41.91 25.10 33.96
N ALA A 278 -41.44 24.38 34.97
CA ALA A 278 -41.70 24.83 36.33
C ALA A 278 -40.82 26.07 36.49
N ALA A 279 -41.44 27.25 36.58
CA ALA A 279 -40.75 28.46 36.95
C ALA A 279 -39.92 28.18 38.22
N ALA A 280 -38.63 27.92 38.04
CA ALA A 280 -37.67 28.02 39.13
C ALA A 280 -37.62 29.52 39.41
N ALA A 281 -38.49 29.90 40.35
CA ALA A 281 -38.64 31.24 40.87
C ALA A 281 -37.27 31.84 41.16
N ALA A 282 -37.23 33.15 41.00
CA ALA A 282 -36.08 34.02 41.11
C ALA A 282 -35.03 33.58 42.13
N SER A 283 -33.77 33.75 41.73
CA SER A 283 -32.73 34.14 42.66
C SER A 283 -31.51 34.64 41.87
N PRO A 284 -31.21 35.95 41.89
CA PRO A 284 -29.81 36.36 41.99
C PRO A 284 -29.23 35.94 43.35
N SER A 285 -30.06 35.73 44.38
CA SER A 285 -29.63 35.22 45.70
C SER A 285 -30.81 34.79 46.61
N GLY A 286 -31.23 33.54 46.58
CA GLY A 286 -32.10 32.92 47.59
C GLY A 286 -33.51 33.55 47.79
N PRO A 287 -34.22 33.15 48.85
CA PRO A 287 -35.21 32.07 48.78
C PRO A 287 -36.66 32.62 48.72
N GLY A 288 -37.35 32.36 47.61
CA GLY A 288 -38.82 32.40 47.55
C GLY A 288 -39.49 33.73 47.15
N ALA A 289 -39.34 34.17 45.91
CA ALA A 289 -40.20 35.21 45.33
C ALA A 289 -40.19 35.11 43.78
N MET A 290 -41.27 35.20 43.02
CA MET A 290 -42.69 35.36 43.29
C MET A 290 -43.47 34.72 42.14
N VAL A 291 -44.70 34.32 42.45
CA VAL A 291 -45.75 33.85 41.55
C VAL A 291 -45.92 34.81 40.36
N ILE A 292 -45.78 34.31 39.13
CA ILE A 292 -46.04 35.06 37.90
C ILE A 292 -47.26 34.43 37.21
N GLY A 293 -48.32 35.22 37.09
CA GLY A 293 -49.62 34.86 36.54
C GLY A 293 -49.61 34.56 35.04
N THR A 294 -50.71 33.96 34.60
CA THR A 294 -50.95 33.34 33.28
C THR A 294 -50.86 34.27 32.06
N ALA A 295 -50.77 35.60 32.22
CA ALA A 295 -50.57 36.55 31.11
C ALA A 295 -49.10 36.89 30.86
N THR A 296 -48.25 36.76 31.88
CA THR A 296 -46.80 37.00 31.80
C THR A 296 -46.05 35.79 31.27
N THR A 297 -46.66 34.60 31.24
CA THR A 297 -46.05 33.40 30.65
C THR A 297 -45.80 33.61 29.16
N ALA A 298 -46.69 34.27 28.40
CA ALA A 298 -46.47 34.49 26.96
C ALA A 298 -45.33 35.49 26.66
N ILE A 299 -45.21 36.57 27.44
CA ILE A 299 -44.16 37.59 27.29
C ILE A 299 -42.82 37.09 27.87
N ALA A 300 -42.85 36.35 28.98
CA ALA A 300 -41.68 35.68 29.53
C ALA A 300 -41.23 34.54 28.61
N LEU A 301 -42.13 33.78 27.98
CA LEU A 301 -41.78 32.78 26.96
C LEU A 301 -41.18 33.45 25.73
N ALA A 302 -41.74 34.56 25.22
CA ALA A 302 -41.17 35.28 24.08
C ALA A 302 -39.80 35.90 24.39
N GLY A 303 -39.64 36.49 25.59
CA GLY A 303 -38.37 37.06 26.06
C GLY A 303 -37.31 36.01 26.42
N PHE A 304 -37.72 34.88 26.99
CA PHE A 304 -36.86 33.74 27.34
C PHE A 304 -36.43 32.97 26.10
N VAL A 305 -37.35 32.68 25.18
CA VAL A 305 -37.01 32.09 23.87
C VAL A 305 -36.07 33.02 23.11
N GLY A 306 -36.26 34.35 23.18
CA GLY A 306 -35.35 35.33 22.60
C GLY A 306 -33.96 35.34 23.26
N SER A 307 -33.87 35.31 24.59
CA SER A 307 -32.59 35.33 25.31
C SER A 307 -31.81 34.02 25.20
N GLU A 308 -32.49 32.87 25.28
CA GLU A 308 -31.90 31.55 25.07
C GLU A 308 -31.45 31.38 23.62
N TYR A 309 -32.27 31.83 22.65
CA TYR A 309 -31.89 31.85 21.25
C TYR A 309 -30.67 32.74 21.01
N ALA A 310 -30.60 33.92 21.63
CA ALA A 310 -29.44 34.81 21.52
C ALA A 310 -28.17 34.19 22.13
N LEU A 311 -28.28 33.54 23.30
CA LEU A 311 -27.16 32.85 23.95
C LEU A 311 -26.67 31.66 23.11
N LEU A 312 -27.61 30.87 22.58
CA LEU A 312 -27.34 29.76 21.68
C LEU A 312 -26.68 30.24 20.38
N LYS A 313 -27.15 31.35 19.79
CA LYS A 313 -26.52 31.96 18.62
C LYS A 313 -25.13 32.54 18.91
N ALA A 314 -24.91 33.10 20.10
CA ALA A 314 -23.59 33.52 20.53
C ALA A 314 -22.63 32.32 20.68
N GLN A 315 -23.11 31.22 21.28
CA GLN A 315 -22.33 30.00 21.39
C GLN A 315 -22.01 29.39 20.03
N GLU A 316 -23.00 29.32 19.13
CA GLU A 316 -22.83 28.88 17.74
C GLU A 316 -21.78 29.75 17.05
N ALA A 317 -21.90 31.08 17.08
CA ALA A 317 -20.95 31.98 16.45
C ALA A 317 -19.51 31.81 16.95
N LEU A 318 -19.32 31.48 18.23
CA LEU A 318 -18.00 31.27 18.83
C LEU A 318 -17.41 29.88 18.55
N HIS A 319 -18.22 28.82 18.57
CA HIS A 319 -17.72 27.44 18.57
C HIS A 319 -17.96 26.69 17.25
N ARG A 320 -18.96 27.09 16.45
CA ARG A 320 -19.26 26.44 15.17
C ARG A 320 -18.07 26.45 14.20
N PRO A 321 -17.34 27.56 13.99
CA PRO A 321 -16.22 27.56 13.05
C PRO A 321 -15.11 26.60 13.47
N ALA A 322 -14.78 26.55 14.78
CA ALA A 322 -13.76 25.65 15.31
C ALA A 322 -14.17 24.18 15.18
N MET A 323 -15.42 23.85 15.52
CA MET A 323 -15.95 22.48 15.39
C MET A 323 -16.04 22.05 13.92
N GLN A 324 -16.45 22.95 13.02
CA GLN A 324 -16.49 22.70 11.59
C GLN A 324 -15.10 22.41 11.02
N ALA A 325 -14.14 23.30 11.30
CA ALA A 325 -12.77 23.15 10.82
C ALA A 325 -12.18 21.82 11.31
N GLN A 326 -12.46 21.43 12.54
CA GLN A 326 -11.96 20.18 13.08
C GLN A 326 -12.62 18.94 12.46
N LEU A 327 -13.94 18.95 12.24
CA LEU A 327 -14.61 17.84 11.56
C LEU A 327 -14.06 17.66 10.15
N LEU A 328 -13.83 18.77 9.42
CA LEU A 328 -13.25 18.73 8.08
C LEU A 328 -11.79 18.23 8.10
N ASP A 329 -10.97 18.66 9.06
CA ASP A 329 -9.59 18.19 9.22
C ASP A 329 -9.54 16.68 9.51
N GLU A 330 -10.40 16.17 10.40
CA GLU A 330 -10.47 14.74 10.70
C GLU A 330 -10.97 13.91 9.50
N ILE A 331 -11.89 14.46 8.69
CA ILE A 331 -12.33 13.83 7.44
C ILE A 331 -11.16 13.75 6.45
N ASP A 332 -10.43 14.84 6.25
CA ASP A 332 -9.28 14.86 5.33
C ASP A 332 -8.16 13.91 5.80
N GLN A 333 -7.88 13.87 7.10
CA GLN A 333 -6.92 12.91 7.64
C GLN A 333 -7.37 11.46 7.42
N ALA A 334 -8.65 11.15 7.65
CA ALA A 334 -9.18 9.82 7.39
C ALA A 334 -9.06 9.43 5.90
N ARG A 335 -9.34 10.38 4.98
CA ARG A 335 -9.15 10.20 3.53
C ARG A 335 -7.69 9.90 3.19
N GLN A 336 -6.76 10.70 3.70
CA GLN A 336 -5.32 10.51 3.46
C GLN A 336 -4.79 9.20 4.02
N GLU A 337 -5.19 8.81 5.23
CA GLU A 337 -4.79 7.54 5.83
C GLU A 337 -5.31 6.34 5.02
N THR A 338 -6.55 6.44 4.53
CA THR A 338 -7.12 5.43 3.66
C THR A 338 -6.33 5.30 2.35
N GLY A 339 -5.96 6.43 1.74
CA GLY A 339 -5.11 6.46 0.54
C GLY A 339 -3.75 5.80 0.78
N ARG A 340 -3.06 6.16 1.88
CA ARG A 340 -1.78 5.53 2.24
C ARG A 340 -1.88 4.02 2.44
N ALA A 341 -2.96 3.55 3.09
CA ALA A 341 -3.17 2.13 3.30
C ALA A 341 -3.37 1.36 1.98
N LEU A 342 -4.06 1.96 1.00
CA LEU A 342 -4.23 1.39 -0.34
C LEU A 342 -2.92 1.42 -1.15
N ASP A 343 -2.12 2.48 -1.03
CA ASP A 343 -0.80 2.56 -1.66
C ASP A 343 0.14 1.48 -1.12
N ASP A 344 0.20 1.32 0.21
CA ASP A 344 1.00 0.28 0.87
C ASP A 344 0.55 -1.13 0.43
N LEU A 345 -0.76 -1.35 0.31
CA LEU A 345 -1.31 -2.60 -0.22
C LEU A 345 -0.88 -2.82 -1.68
N THR A 346 -0.92 -1.77 -2.53
CA THR A 346 -0.47 -1.86 -3.92
C THR A 346 1.00 -2.29 -3.98
N VAL A 347 1.87 -1.63 -3.22
CA VAL A 347 3.30 -1.93 -3.17
C VAL A 347 3.55 -3.37 -2.71
N ALA A 348 2.90 -3.80 -1.63
CA ALA A 348 3.03 -5.14 -1.10
C ALA A 348 2.54 -6.21 -2.08
N SER A 349 1.40 -5.98 -2.75
CA SER A 349 0.83 -6.87 -3.76
C SER A 349 1.77 -7.05 -4.95
N VAL A 350 2.29 -5.93 -5.47
CA VAL A 350 3.23 -5.91 -6.60
C VAL A 350 4.57 -6.59 -6.26
N ALA A 351 5.10 -6.36 -5.06
CA ALA A 351 6.31 -7.03 -4.59
C ALA A 351 6.11 -8.55 -4.46
N THR A 352 4.96 -8.96 -3.92
CA THR A 352 4.60 -10.38 -3.79
C THR A 352 4.45 -11.04 -5.16
N LEU A 353 3.81 -10.37 -6.11
CA LEU A 353 3.65 -10.86 -7.47
C LEU A 353 5.02 -11.04 -8.17
N ALA A 354 5.94 -10.08 -8.02
CA ALA A 354 7.29 -10.20 -8.56
C ALA A 354 8.07 -11.37 -7.94
N ALA A 355 8.01 -11.53 -6.62
CA ALA A 355 8.66 -12.65 -5.93
C ALA A 355 8.11 -14.01 -6.41
N ARG A 356 6.79 -14.12 -6.62
CA ARG A 356 6.18 -15.33 -7.20
C ARG A 356 6.64 -15.56 -8.62
N ALA A 357 6.64 -14.54 -9.48
CA ALA A 357 7.12 -14.68 -10.86
C ALA A 357 8.55 -15.22 -10.91
N THR A 358 9.45 -14.67 -10.11
CA THR A 358 10.83 -15.16 -9.95
C THR A 358 10.87 -16.61 -9.46
N HIS A 359 10.04 -16.98 -8.48
CA HIS A 359 9.97 -18.35 -7.97
C HIS A 359 9.47 -19.35 -9.03
N HIS A 360 8.41 -19.04 -9.77
CA HIS A 360 7.88 -19.90 -10.83
C HIS A 360 8.89 -20.06 -11.97
N ALA A 361 9.53 -18.97 -12.38
CA ALA A 361 10.56 -19.00 -13.41
C ALA A 361 11.80 -19.81 -12.97
N GLY A 362 12.27 -19.62 -11.73
CA GLY A 362 13.37 -20.42 -11.18
C GLY A 362 13.05 -21.91 -11.07
N ARG A 363 11.80 -22.28 -10.72
CA ARG A 363 11.36 -23.69 -10.75
C ARG A 363 11.38 -24.26 -12.16
N ALA A 364 10.97 -23.48 -13.16
CA ALA A 364 11.00 -23.92 -14.55
C ALA A 364 12.44 -24.16 -15.04
N GLU A 365 13.37 -23.24 -14.72
CA GLU A 365 14.80 -23.39 -15.04
C GLU A 365 15.45 -24.60 -14.34
N ALA A 366 15.10 -24.84 -13.07
CA ALA A 366 15.59 -25.99 -12.32
C ALA A 366 15.08 -27.33 -12.92
N GLY A 367 13.83 -27.36 -13.37
CA GLY A 367 13.25 -28.51 -14.07
C GLY A 367 13.91 -28.80 -15.42
N ALA A 368 14.38 -27.77 -16.11
CA ALA A 368 15.06 -27.88 -17.41
C ALA A 368 16.55 -28.30 -17.30
N GLN A 369 17.07 -28.59 -16.10
CA GLN A 369 18.47 -28.95 -15.83
C GLN A 369 19.48 -27.89 -16.32
N ALA A 370 19.11 -26.61 -16.24
CA ALA A 370 20.01 -25.52 -16.61
C ALA A 370 21.28 -25.51 -15.73
N PRO A 371 22.50 -25.47 -16.31
CA PRO A 371 23.72 -25.28 -15.54
C PRO A 371 23.64 -23.99 -14.75
N GLU A 372 24.09 -24.03 -13.50
CA GLU A 372 23.94 -22.95 -12.52
C GLU A 372 24.51 -21.61 -13.02
N ALA A 373 25.59 -21.65 -13.81
CA ALA A 373 26.23 -20.48 -14.40
C ALA A 373 25.35 -19.69 -15.40
N TYR A 374 24.24 -20.26 -15.87
CA TYR A 374 23.38 -19.66 -16.90
C TYR A 374 21.91 -19.49 -16.49
N ARG A 375 21.58 -19.73 -15.21
CA ARG A 375 20.23 -19.48 -14.69
C ARG A 375 19.95 -17.99 -14.60
N ILE A 376 18.79 -17.54 -15.08
CA ILE A 376 18.32 -16.17 -14.90
C ILE A 376 17.85 -15.99 -13.46
N PHE A 377 17.23 -17.02 -12.89
CA PHE A 377 16.58 -16.95 -11.58
C PHE A 377 17.25 -17.93 -10.60
N GLY A 378 17.99 -17.41 -9.62
CA GLY A 378 18.50 -18.20 -8.49
C GLY A 378 19.99 -18.08 -8.17
N THR A 379 20.72 -17.15 -8.79
CA THR A 379 22.16 -16.95 -8.54
C THR A 379 22.48 -15.55 -8.02
N ARG A 380 21.94 -15.23 -6.86
CA ARG A 380 22.60 -14.31 -5.92
C ARG A 380 22.33 -14.83 -4.53
N GLY A 381 23.36 -15.42 -3.95
CA GLY A 381 23.30 -16.05 -2.64
C GLY A 381 22.90 -15.08 -1.53
N ASP A 382 22.51 -15.73 -0.43
CA ASP A 382 22.66 -15.24 0.94
C ASP A 382 23.96 -14.44 1.19
#